data_AF-A0AA38ZD54-F1
#
_entry.id   AF-A0AA38ZD54-F1
#
_cell.length_a   1.000
_cell.length_b   1.000
_cell.length_c   1.000
_cell.angle_alpha   90.00
_cell.angle_beta   90.00
_cell.angle_gamma   90.00
#
_symmetry.space_group_name_H-M   'P 1'
#
loop_
_entity.id
_entity.type
_entity.pdbx_description
1 polymer ?
#
loop_
_entity_poly.entity_id
_entity_poly.type
_entity_poly.pdbx_seq_one_letter_code
_entity_poly.pdbx_strand_id
1 'polypeptide(L)'
;MSIVSKETIEVIAQSIGIVNLSADVALALAPDVEYRMREVMQEAIKCMRHSKRTVLTTDDVDIALNLRNVEPIYGFTSGGPLRFKRAVGHKNLFYIDDKDLDFKDVIEAPLPKAPLDTAVVCHWLAIEGVQPAIPENAPVEVIAAPSDGKKFEQKDDGLPVDIKLPIKHVLSRELQLYFDKIIDLTVNRSDSALFKEALVSLATDSGLHPLVPYFTYFISDEVSRGLNDFNLLFALMRVVWSLLQNPHIHIEPYLHQLMPSVVTCLVAKRIGNRLADNHWELRDFTANLVASICKRWGILKLFCAYKGIDNPSFGKWR
;
A
#
# COMPACT_ATOMS: atom_id res chain seq x y z
N MET A 1 8.72 -45.60 4.20
CA MET A 1 8.55 -46.29 2.91
C MET A 1 8.86 -45.29 1.83
N SER A 2 9.75 -45.63 0.90
CA SER A 2 10.09 -44.73 -0.22
C SER A 2 8.90 -44.58 -1.15
N ILE A 3 8.73 -43.39 -1.74
CA ILE A 3 7.69 -43.10 -2.73
C ILE A 3 8.05 -43.75 -4.08
N VAL A 4 9.35 -43.99 -4.33
CA VAL A 4 9.83 -44.62 -5.56
C VAL A 4 9.62 -46.12 -5.49
N SER A 5 8.84 -46.66 -6.44
CA SER A 5 8.64 -48.10 -6.56
C SER A 5 9.89 -48.82 -7.06
N LYS A 6 10.18 -50.00 -6.50
CA LYS A 6 11.24 -50.89 -6.97
C LYS A 6 11.11 -51.23 -8.47
N GLU A 7 9.87 -51.34 -8.96
CA GLU A 7 9.54 -51.59 -10.36
C GLU A 7 10.13 -50.51 -11.29
N THR A 8 10.16 -49.25 -10.86
CA THR A 8 10.72 -48.14 -11.65
C THR A 8 12.22 -48.32 -11.86
N ILE A 9 12.94 -48.77 -10.83
CA ILE A 9 14.39 -48.99 -10.88
C ILE A 9 14.72 -50.21 -11.74
N GLU A 10 13.94 -51.28 -11.62
CA GLU A 10 14.06 -52.47 -12.46
C GLU A 10 13.85 -52.15 -13.95
N VAL A 11 12.85 -51.32 -14.27
CA VAL A 11 12.59 -50.87 -15.66
C VAL A 11 13.75 -50.03 -16.21
N ILE A 12 14.34 -49.14 -15.40
CA ILE A 12 15.53 -48.35 -15.81
C ILE A 12 16.76 -49.27 -15.96
N ALA A 13 16.93 -50.28 -15.12
CA ALA A 13 18.02 -51.24 -15.26
C ALA A 13 17.90 -52.05 -16.57
N GLN A 14 16.67 -52.45 -16.92
CA GLN A 14 16.38 -53.14 -18.18
C GLN A 14 16.65 -52.26 -19.41
N SER A 15 16.38 -50.94 -19.36
CA SER A 15 16.67 -50.04 -20.48
C SER A 15 18.17 -49.87 -20.74
N ILE A 16 19.00 -50.04 -19.71
CA ILE A 16 20.47 -50.06 -19.80
C ILE A 16 21.00 -51.44 -20.27
N GLY A 17 20.15 -52.48 -20.30
CA GLY A 17 20.51 -53.84 -20.71
C GLY A 17 20.83 -54.79 -19.55
N ILE A 18 20.59 -54.39 -18.30
CA ILE A 18 20.75 -55.26 -17.12
C ILE A 18 19.45 -56.02 -16.90
N VAL A 19 19.40 -57.27 -17.34
CA VAL A 19 18.17 -58.09 -17.35
C VAL A 19 17.77 -58.58 -15.95
N ASN A 20 18.74 -58.90 -15.09
CA ASN A 20 18.49 -59.47 -13.76
C ASN A 20 19.17 -58.62 -12.66
N LEU A 21 18.50 -57.54 -12.23
CA LEU A 21 18.88 -56.80 -11.03
C LEU A 21 18.31 -57.51 -9.79
N SER A 22 19.11 -57.66 -8.72
CA SER A 22 18.60 -58.22 -7.47
C SER A 22 17.62 -57.27 -6.78
N ALA A 23 16.52 -57.81 -6.24
CA ALA A 23 15.49 -57.02 -5.58
C ALA A 23 16.02 -56.23 -4.37
N ASP A 24 17.05 -56.75 -3.68
CA ASP A 24 17.68 -56.09 -2.54
C ASP A 24 18.44 -54.82 -2.95
N VAL A 25 19.06 -54.82 -4.13
CA VAL A 25 19.76 -53.63 -4.68
C VAL A 25 18.74 -52.58 -5.11
N ALA A 26 17.64 -52.99 -5.75
CA ALA A 26 16.57 -52.06 -6.12
C ALA A 26 15.94 -51.39 -4.88
N LEU A 27 15.74 -52.16 -3.79
CA LEU A 27 15.23 -51.64 -2.53
C LEU A 27 16.21 -50.71 -1.82
N ALA A 28 17.52 -50.95 -1.92
CA ALA A 28 18.54 -50.08 -1.34
C ALA A 28 18.73 -48.77 -2.14
N LEU A 29 18.55 -48.80 -3.47
CA LEU A 29 18.74 -47.64 -4.33
C LEU A 29 17.56 -46.65 -4.29
N ALA A 30 16.32 -47.14 -4.13
CA ALA A 30 15.12 -46.31 -4.05
C ALA A 30 15.21 -45.14 -3.02
N PRO A 31 15.60 -45.36 -1.75
CA PRO A 31 15.72 -44.27 -0.79
C PRO A 31 16.83 -43.26 -1.11
N ASP A 32 17.93 -43.68 -1.76
CA ASP A 32 19.01 -42.78 -2.15
C ASP A 32 18.57 -41.84 -3.28
N VAL A 33 17.89 -42.38 -4.30
CA VAL A 33 17.29 -41.58 -5.39
C VAL A 33 16.29 -40.57 -4.84
N GLU A 34 15.43 -40.99 -3.90
CA GLU A 34 14.47 -40.10 -3.27
C GLU A 34 15.16 -39.00 -2.46
N TYR A 35 16.24 -39.33 -1.74
CA TYR A 35 17.04 -38.35 -0.99
C TYR A 35 17.63 -37.30 -1.94
N ARG A 36 18.23 -37.72 -3.07
CA ARG A 36 18.77 -36.81 -4.09
C ARG A 36 17.69 -35.93 -4.72
N MET A 37 16.53 -36.51 -5.02
CA MET A 37 15.39 -35.75 -5.55
C MET A 37 14.93 -34.67 -4.56
N ARG A 38 14.77 -35.02 -3.28
CA ARG A 38 14.38 -34.06 -2.23
C ARG A 38 15.45 -32.98 -2.03
N GLU A 39 16.72 -33.33 -2.12
CA GLU A 39 17.83 -32.39 -2.01
C GLU A 39 17.81 -31.33 -3.11
N VAL A 40 17.58 -31.73 -4.37
CA VAL A 40 17.43 -30.79 -5.50
C VAL A 40 16.18 -29.93 -5.34
N MET A 41 15.05 -30.53 -4.96
CA MET A 41 13.79 -29.79 -4.76
C MET A 41 13.89 -28.76 -3.62
N GLN A 42 14.60 -29.08 -2.54
CA GLN A 42 14.83 -28.12 -1.46
C GLN A 42 15.62 -26.91 -1.92
N GLU A 43 16.63 -27.10 -2.78
CA GLU A 43 17.41 -26.00 -3.34
C GLU A 43 16.58 -25.16 -4.31
N ALA A 44 15.78 -25.81 -5.17
CA ALA A 44 14.89 -25.12 -6.09
C ALA A 44 13.84 -24.25 -5.35
N ILE A 45 13.30 -24.73 -4.22
CA ILE A 45 12.39 -23.94 -3.37
C ILE A 45 13.09 -22.70 -2.78
N LYS A 46 14.39 -22.79 -2.46
CA LYS A 46 15.14 -21.60 -2.00
C LYS A 46 15.28 -20.59 -3.14
N CYS A 47 15.64 -21.03 -4.35
CA CYS A 47 15.71 -20.18 -5.54
C CYS A 47 14.36 -19.48 -5.84
N MET A 48 13.25 -20.22 -5.73
CA MET A 48 11.89 -19.69 -5.90
C MET A 48 11.57 -18.60 -4.87
N ARG A 49 11.88 -18.83 -3.59
CA ARG A 49 11.66 -17.85 -2.50
C ARG A 49 12.53 -16.61 -2.68
N HIS A 50 13.78 -16.77 -3.08
CA HIS A 50 14.67 -15.64 -3.40
C HIS A 50 14.16 -14.82 -4.60
N SER A 51 13.46 -15.46 -5.53
CA SER A 51 12.79 -14.81 -6.65
C SER A 51 11.44 -14.15 -6.29
N LYS A 52 11.02 -14.19 -5.01
CA LYS A 52 9.74 -13.64 -4.51
C LYS A 52 8.50 -14.25 -5.19
N ARG A 53 8.59 -15.49 -5.65
CA ARG A 53 7.49 -16.23 -6.27
C ARG A 53 6.97 -17.32 -5.32
N THR A 54 5.71 -17.71 -5.50
CA THR A 54 5.07 -18.81 -4.76
C THR A 54 4.92 -20.08 -5.61
N VAL A 55 5.10 -19.96 -6.93
CA VAL A 55 5.02 -21.06 -7.90
C VAL A 55 6.42 -21.44 -8.32
N LEU A 56 6.76 -22.73 -8.20
CA LEU A 56 8.04 -23.28 -8.63
C LEU A 56 8.07 -23.41 -10.15
N THR A 57 9.09 -22.85 -10.78
CA THR A 57 9.29 -22.91 -12.25
C THR A 57 10.43 -23.85 -12.61
N THR A 58 10.51 -24.28 -13.87
CA THR A 58 11.60 -25.11 -14.40
C THR A 58 12.96 -24.43 -14.22
N ASP A 59 13.01 -23.11 -14.40
CA ASP A 59 14.21 -22.31 -14.23
C ASP A 59 14.77 -22.39 -12.79
N ASP A 60 13.90 -22.49 -11.78
CA ASP A 60 14.34 -22.64 -10.39
C ASP A 60 15.03 -24.00 -10.16
N VAL A 61 14.59 -25.04 -10.87
CA VAL A 61 15.19 -26.38 -10.83
C VAL A 61 16.50 -26.42 -11.61
N ASP A 62 16.59 -25.76 -12.76
CA ASP A 62 17.82 -25.66 -13.55
C ASP A 62 18.93 -24.93 -12.77
N ILE A 63 18.58 -23.85 -12.07
CA ILE A 63 19.50 -23.16 -11.16
C ILE A 63 19.95 -24.10 -10.03
N ALA A 64 19.02 -24.86 -9.45
CA ALA A 64 19.34 -25.83 -8.39
C ALA A 64 20.27 -26.96 -8.87
N LEU A 65 20.08 -27.46 -10.10
CA LEU A 65 20.96 -28.45 -10.70
C LEU A 65 22.37 -27.90 -10.91
N ASN A 66 22.47 -26.68 -11.43
CA ASN A 66 23.75 -26.01 -11.63
C ASN A 66 24.49 -25.77 -10.30
N LEU A 67 23.78 -25.34 -9.25
CA LEU A 67 24.35 -25.19 -7.90
C LEU A 67 24.89 -26.50 -7.32
N ARG A 68 24.34 -27.65 -7.74
CA ARG A 68 24.78 -28.99 -7.32
C ARG A 68 25.79 -29.62 -8.28
N ASN A 69 26.24 -28.90 -9.30
CA ASN A 69 27.10 -29.41 -10.37
C ASN A 69 26.54 -30.66 -11.06
N VAL A 70 25.21 -30.73 -11.19
CA VAL A 70 24.52 -31.77 -11.96
C VAL A 70 24.34 -31.25 -13.38
N GLU A 71 24.42 -32.16 -14.36
CA GLU A 71 24.21 -31.81 -15.76
C GLU A 71 22.81 -31.21 -15.97
N PRO A 72 22.70 -30.09 -16.72
CA PRO A 72 21.42 -29.44 -16.97
C PRO A 72 20.54 -30.31 -17.88
N ILE A 73 19.23 -30.31 -17.60
CA ILE A 73 18.27 -31.10 -18.36
C ILE A 73 17.58 -30.18 -19.38
N TYR A 74 17.85 -30.41 -20.66
CA TYR A 74 17.29 -29.60 -21.75
C TYR A 74 15.89 -30.07 -22.18
N GLY A 75 15.11 -29.15 -22.75
CA GLY A 75 13.80 -29.45 -23.37
C GLY A 75 12.56 -29.06 -22.55
N PHE A 76 12.74 -28.43 -21.38
CA PHE A 76 11.64 -28.06 -20.48
C PHE A 76 11.23 -26.58 -20.53
N THR A 77 11.83 -25.77 -21.39
CA THR A 77 11.52 -24.33 -21.55
C THR A 77 10.28 -24.07 -22.40
N SER A 78 9.74 -25.11 -23.06
CA SER A 78 8.56 -24.99 -23.91
C SER A 78 7.32 -24.63 -23.08
N GLY A 79 6.65 -23.52 -23.41
CA GLY A 79 5.45 -23.04 -22.68
C GLY A 79 4.20 -23.92 -22.81
N GLY A 80 4.30 -25.07 -23.47
CA GLY A 80 3.20 -26.02 -23.64
C GLY A 80 3.11 -27.03 -22.49
N PRO A 81 1.90 -27.41 -22.05
CA PRO A 81 1.75 -28.45 -21.02
C PRO A 81 2.20 -29.81 -21.55
N LEU A 82 3.03 -30.52 -20.78
CA LEU A 82 3.39 -31.92 -21.05
C LEU A 82 2.14 -32.80 -20.98
N ARG A 83 1.85 -33.54 -22.07
CA ARG A 83 0.69 -34.44 -22.17
C ARG A 83 1.13 -35.89 -21.98
N PHE A 84 0.96 -36.40 -20.77
CA PHE A 84 1.17 -37.81 -20.47
C PHE A 84 -0.01 -38.65 -20.98
N LYS A 85 0.25 -39.60 -21.89
CA LYS A 85 -0.74 -40.58 -22.36
C LYS A 85 -0.42 -41.96 -21.80
N ARG A 86 -1.48 -42.73 -21.52
CA ARG A 86 -1.35 -44.12 -21.08
C ARG A 86 -1.15 -45.04 -22.29
N ALA A 87 -0.22 -45.98 -22.19
CA ALA A 87 -0.02 -46.99 -23.22
C ALA A 87 -1.21 -47.95 -23.30
N VAL A 88 -1.64 -48.27 -24.52
CA VAL A 88 -2.76 -49.19 -24.74
C VAL A 88 -2.32 -50.60 -24.32
N GLY A 89 -3.07 -51.23 -23.41
CA GLY A 89 -2.79 -52.60 -22.94
C GLY A 89 -2.05 -52.70 -21.60
N HIS A 90 -1.49 -51.60 -21.05
CA HIS A 90 -0.80 -51.60 -19.76
C HIS A 90 -1.38 -50.54 -18.81
N LYS A 91 -1.73 -50.93 -17.57
CA LYS A 91 -2.36 -50.01 -16.60
C LYS A 91 -1.40 -48.96 -16.03
N ASN A 92 -0.11 -49.27 -15.94
CA ASN A 92 0.88 -48.48 -15.21
C ASN A 92 1.96 -47.85 -16.11
N LEU A 93 1.85 -47.97 -17.44
CA LEU A 93 2.82 -47.44 -18.37
C LEU A 93 2.29 -46.15 -19.02
N PHE A 94 3.06 -45.08 -18.87
CA PHE A 94 2.78 -43.77 -19.43
C PHE A 94 3.92 -43.35 -20.37
N TYR A 95 3.59 -42.65 -21.44
CA TYR A 95 4.55 -42.07 -22.36
C TYR A 95 4.19 -40.60 -22.64
N ILE A 96 5.16 -39.84 -23.12
CA ILE A 96 4.98 -38.45 -23.52
C ILE A 96 4.50 -38.44 -24.97
N ASP A 97 3.36 -37.82 -25.22
CA ASP A 97 2.80 -37.68 -26.58
C ASP A 97 3.50 -36.55 -27.34
N ASP A 98 4.63 -36.88 -27.94
CA ASP A 98 5.34 -35.95 -28.83
C ASP A 98 4.83 -36.12 -30.26
N LYS A 99 4.27 -35.04 -30.81
CA LYS A 99 3.82 -34.99 -32.19
C LYS A 99 4.95 -34.48 -33.07
N ASP A 100 5.24 -35.22 -34.13
CA ASP A 100 6.12 -34.73 -35.19
C ASP A 100 5.50 -33.49 -35.84
N LEU A 101 6.30 -32.44 -35.96
CA LEU A 101 5.93 -31.18 -36.62
C LEU A 101 6.77 -31.03 -37.88
N ASP A 102 6.16 -30.56 -38.98
CA ASP A 102 6.94 -30.20 -40.16
C ASP A 102 7.67 -28.87 -39.92
N PHE A 103 8.89 -28.76 -40.43
CA PHE A 103 9.71 -27.55 -40.26
C PHE A 103 9.06 -26.33 -40.92
N LYS A 104 8.30 -26.53 -41.99
CA LYS A 104 7.56 -25.46 -42.67
C LYS A 104 6.54 -24.80 -41.75
N ASP A 105 5.80 -25.61 -41.00
CA ASP A 105 4.77 -25.14 -40.07
C ASP A 105 5.39 -24.32 -38.93
N VAL A 106 6.61 -24.66 -38.49
CA VAL A 106 7.34 -23.92 -37.46
C VAL A 106 7.85 -22.58 -37.97
N ILE A 107 8.32 -22.52 -39.23
CA ILE A 107 8.84 -21.29 -39.84
C ILE A 107 7.70 -20.31 -40.18
N GLU A 108 6.55 -20.82 -40.60
CA GLU A 108 5.36 -20.04 -40.94
C GLU A 108 4.54 -19.60 -39.71
N ALA A 109 4.89 -20.11 -38.51
CA ALA A 109 4.19 -19.77 -37.28
C ALA A 109 4.28 -18.26 -36.96
N PRO A 110 3.15 -17.60 -36.64
CA PRO A 110 3.17 -16.18 -36.34
C PRO A 110 3.91 -15.90 -35.03
N LEU A 111 4.64 -14.79 -35.01
CA LEU A 111 5.35 -14.34 -33.82
C LEU A 111 4.37 -14.04 -32.67
N PRO A 112 4.71 -14.38 -31.42
CA PRO A 112 3.89 -14.03 -30.27
C PRO A 112 3.88 -12.51 -30.08
N LYS A 113 2.77 -11.99 -29.54
CA LYS A 113 2.67 -10.57 -29.20
C LYS A 113 3.58 -10.25 -28.02
N ALA A 114 4.38 -9.20 -28.15
CA ALA A 114 5.22 -8.71 -27.06
C ALA A 114 4.35 -8.15 -25.90
N PRO A 115 4.69 -8.45 -24.65
CA PRO A 115 4.06 -7.81 -23.51
C PRO A 115 4.39 -6.31 -23.46
N LEU A 116 3.56 -5.53 -22.77
CA LEU A 116 3.84 -4.12 -22.49
C LEU A 116 5.02 -3.99 -21.50
N ASP A 117 5.69 -2.83 -21.55
CA ASP A 117 6.78 -2.54 -20.64
C ASP A 117 6.30 -2.36 -19.18
N THR A 118 7.19 -2.61 -18.24
CA THR A 118 6.86 -2.60 -16.80
C THR A 118 6.77 -1.16 -16.30
N ALA A 119 5.60 -0.76 -15.80
CA ALA A 119 5.39 0.56 -15.19
C ALA A 119 4.93 0.43 -13.73
N VAL A 120 5.32 1.40 -12.89
CA VAL A 120 4.88 1.49 -11.49
C VAL A 120 3.74 2.47 -11.39
N VAL A 121 2.62 2.03 -10.80
CA VAL A 121 1.45 2.89 -10.53
C VAL A 121 1.25 3.00 -9.02
N CYS A 122 1.31 4.22 -8.50
CA CYS A 122 1.10 4.49 -7.08
C CYS A 122 -0.35 4.90 -6.79
N HIS A 123 -0.91 4.35 -5.73
CA HIS A 123 -2.23 4.72 -5.19
C HIS A 123 -2.17 4.71 -3.66
N TRP A 124 -3.16 5.35 -3.02
CA TRP A 124 -3.28 5.36 -1.57
C TRP A 124 -3.92 4.07 -1.08
N LEU A 125 -3.15 3.25 -0.36
CA LEU A 125 -3.67 2.04 0.29
C LEU A 125 -4.45 2.37 1.56
N ALA A 126 -3.99 3.35 2.35
CA ALA A 126 -4.66 3.77 3.57
C ALA A 126 -4.39 5.26 3.87
N ILE A 127 -5.41 5.94 4.39
CA ILE A 127 -5.34 7.29 4.95
C ILE A 127 -5.83 7.18 6.39
N GLU A 128 -4.99 7.54 7.37
CA GLU A 128 -5.34 7.44 8.80
C GLU A 128 -5.79 6.04 9.25
N GLY A 129 -5.20 5.00 8.65
CA GLY A 129 -5.56 3.60 8.96
C GLY A 129 -6.86 3.12 8.31
N VAL A 130 -7.56 3.97 7.55
CA VAL A 130 -8.75 3.61 6.78
C VAL A 130 -8.37 3.43 5.31
N GLN A 131 -8.73 2.28 4.73
CA GLN A 131 -8.53 2.03 3.31
C GLN A 131 -9.59 2.79 2.49
N PRO A 132 -9.21 3.72 1.59
CA PRO A 132 -10.17 4.42 0.76
C PRO A 132 -10.76 3.47 -0.29
N ALA A 133 -12.05 3.64 -0.60
CA ALA A 133 -12.77 2.85 -1.60
C ALA A 133 -12.43 3.30 -3.03
N ILE A 134 -11.21 3.02 -3.46
CA ILE A 134 -10.69 3.28 -4.82
C ILE A 134 -10.71 1.94 -5.57
N PRO A 135 -10.99 1.89 -6.89
CA PRO A 135 -11.00 0.63 -7.67
C PRO A 135 -9.76 -0.27 -7.50
N GLU A 136 -8.57 0.29 -7.24
CA GLU A 136 -7.35 -0.47 -6.99
C GLU A 136 -7.30 -1.14 -5.60
N ASN A 137 -8.11 -0.66 -4.65
CA ASN A 137 -8.19 -1.19 -3.29
C ASN A 137 -9.28 -2.26 -3.20
N ALA A 138 -8.92 -3.47 -2.79
CA ALA A 138 -9.89 -4.52 -2.54
C ALA A 138 -10.83 -4.14 -1.38
N PRO A 139 -12.15 -4.39 -1.48
CA PRO A 139 -13.05 -4.20 -0.35
C PRO A 139 -12.67 -5.17 0.78
N VAL A 140 -12.65 -4.66 2.01
CA VAL A 140 -12.16 -5.35 3.23
C VAL A 140 -12.80 -6.73 3.43
N GLU A 141 -14.02 -6.93 2.92
CA GLU A 141 -14.76 -8.19 2.97
C GLU A 141 -14.09 -9.34 2.18
N VAL A 142 -13.19 -9.05 1.24
CA VAL A 142 -12.51 -10.05 0.39
C VAL A 142 -11.20 -10.56 1.01
N ILE A 143 -10.67 -9.88 2.04
CA ILE A 143 -9.42 -10.27 2.72
C ILE A 143 -9.69 -11.30 3.83
N ALA A 144 -10.93 -11.40 4.30
CA ALA A 144 -11.34 -12.53 5.12
C ALA A 144 -11.35 -13.80 4.25
N ALA A 145 -10.71 -14.86 4.74
CA ALA A 145 -10.67 -16.18 4.09
C ALA A 145 -12.05 -16.60 3.55
N PRO A 146 -12.12 -17.41 2.47
CA PRO A 146 -13.40 -17.79 1.88
C PRO A 146 -14.24 -18.50 2.94
N SER A 147 -15.23 -17.78 3.46
CA SER A 147 -16.28 -18.35 4.29
C SER A 147 -17.30 -18.96 3.34
N ASP A 148 -17.57 -20.24 3.54
CA ASP A 148 -18.49 -21.03 2.74
C ASP A 148 -19.84 -20.30 2.55
N GLY A 149 -20.14 -20.05 1.27
CA GLY A 149 -21.47 -19.93 0.70
C GLY A 149 -22.48 -19.02 1.39
N LYS A 150 -22.52 -17.74 0.99
CA LYS A 150 -23.80 -16.99 0.88
C LYS A 150 -23.82 -16.14 -0.39
N LYS A 151 -24.90 -16.34 -1.16
CA LYS A 151 -25.16 -15.74 -2.47
C LYS A 151 -25.26 -14.21 -2.38
N PHE A 152 -24.65 -13.56 -3.37
CA PHE A 152 -24.80 -12.14 -3.69
C PHE A 152 -26.25 -11.83 -4.16
N GLU A 153 -26.84 -10.79 -3.60
CA GLU A 153 -27.79 -9.93 -4.33
C GLU A 153 -27.16 -8.54 -4.43
N GLN A 154 -26.72 -8.18 -5.63
CA GLN A 154 -26.32 -6.82 -5.97
C GLN A 154 -27.58 -5.97 -6.12
N LYS A 155 -27.67 -4.90 -5.34
CA LYS A 155 -28.54 -3.77 -5.65
C LYS A 155 -27.66 -2.55 -5.90
N ASP A 156 -27.65 -2.19 -7.18
CA ASP A 156 -27.20 -0.91 -7.72
C ASP A 156 -27.96 0.22 -7.03
N ASP A 157 -27.26 1.06 -6.28
CA ASP A 157 -27.72 2.40 -5.89
C ASP A 157 -26.49 3.25 -5.60
N GLY A 158 -26.28 4.26 -6.45
CA GLY A 158 -25.24 5.27 -6.30
C GLY A 158 -25.40 6.02 -4.98
N LEU A 159 -24.62 5.64 -3.98
CA LEU A 159 -24.53 6.33 -2.71
C LEU A 159 -23.32 7.26 -2.71
N PRO A 160 -23.48 8.51 -2.27
CA PRO A 160 -22.38 9.46 -2.20
C PRO A 160 -21.33 8.92 -1.24
N VAL A 161 -20.06 9.07 -1.62
CA VAL A 161 -18.91 8.77 -0.78
C VAL A 161 -18.97 9.69 0.43
N ASP A 162 -19.71 9.23 1.44
CA ASP A 162 -19.84 9.90 2.72
C ASP A 162 -18.54 9.60 3.46
N ILE A 163 -17.59 10.53 3.35
CA ILE A 163 -16.48 10.63 4.29
C ILE A 163 -17.09 11.00 5.63
N LYS A 164 -17.74 10.03 6.28
CA LYS A 164 -18.14 10.13 7.68
C LYS A 164 -16.86 10.08 8.51
N LEU A 165 -16.24 11.23 8.70
CA LEU A 165 -15.53 11.51 9.93
C LEU A 165 -16.56 12.07 10.91
N PRO A 166 -16.64 11.56 12.15
CA PRO A 166 -15.48 11.21 12.93
C PRO A 166 -15.53 9.78 13.45
N ILE A 167 -14.46 9.02 13.19
CA ILE A 167 -13.94 8.11 14.21
C ILE A 167 -13.91 8.94 15.49
N LYS A 168 -14.67 8.54 16.53
CA LYS A 168 -14.44 9.06 17.87
C LYS A 168 -12.99 8.74 18.16
N HIS A 169 -12.06 9.67 17.92
CA HIS A 169 -10.67 9.45 18.23
C HIS A 169 -10.67 9.02 19.69
N VAL A 170 -10.14 7.83 19.95
CA VAL A 170 -9.94 7.33 21.31
C VAL A 170 -8.85 8.21 21.89
N LEU A 171 -9.26 9.39 22.32
CA LEU A 171 -8.38 10.40 22.84
C LEU A 171 -8.10 10.03 24.30
N SER A 172 -6.84 9.73 24.59
CA SER A 172 -6.40 9.48 25.97
C SER A 172 -6.75 10.68 26.84
N ARG A 173 -7.10 10.43 28.10
CA ARG A 173 -7.42 11.49 29.08
C ARG A 173 -6.31 12.55 29.17
N GLU A 174 -5.06 12.13 29.11
CA GLU A 174 -3.89 13.04 29.11
C GLU A 174 -3.87 13.97 27.87
N LEU A 175 -4.29 13.45 26.71
CA LEU A 175 -4.28 14.18 25.47
C LEU A 175 -5.45 15.19 25.39
N GLN A 176 -6.58 14.86 26.03
CA GLN A 176 -7.67 15.82 26.30
C GLN A 176 -7.21 16.95 27.22
N LEU A 177 -6.58 16.62 28.36
CA LEU A 177 -6.08 17.63 29.30
C LEU A 177 -5.02 18.54 28.65
N TYR A 178 -4.17 17.98 27.77
CA TYR A 178 -3.21 18.74 26.97
C TYR A 178 -3.92 19.72 26.02
N PHE A 179 -4.94 19.25 25.29
CA PHE A 179 -5.74 20.07 24.38
C PHE A 179 -6.45 21.21 25.12
N ASP A 180 -7.14 20.89 26.22
CA ASP A 180 -7.86 21.88 27.04
C ASP A 180 -6.91 22.95 27.58
N LYS A 181 -5.71 22.54 28.03
CA LYS A 181 -4.68 23.46 28.51
C LYS A 181 -4.17 24.40 27.42
N ILE A 182 -4.01 23.92 26.19
CA ILE A 182 -3.60 24.77 25.05
C ILE A 182 -4.71 25.75 24.67
N ILE A 183 -5.97 25.31 24.66
CA ILE A 183 -7.10 26.19 24.39
C ILE A 183 -7.17 27.31 25.43
N ASP A 184 -7.12 26.96 26.72
CA ASP A 184 -7.19 27.92 27.81
C ASP A 184 -6.06 28.98 27.72
N LEU A 185 -4.82 28.54 27.42
CA LEU A 185 -3.69 29.45 27.21
C LEU A 185 -3.88 30.34 25.97
N THR A 186 -4.50 29.83 24.90
CA THR A 186 -4.73 30.57 23.66
C THR A 186 -5.81 31.65 23.84
N VAL A 187 -6.89 31.35 24.57
CA VAL A 187 -8.03 32.27 24.77
C VAL A 187 -7.76 33.28 25.87
N ASN A 188 -7.20 32.85 27.01
CA ASN A 188 -7.12 33.67 28.21
C ASN A 188 -5.74 34.32 28.44
N ARG A 189 -4.64 33.78 27.86
CA ARG A 189 -3.26 34.21 28.17
C ARG A 189 -2.32 34.24 26.96
N SER A 190 -2.73 34.90 25.87
CA SER A 190 -1.99 35.01 24.61
C SER A 190 -0.56 35.57 24.71
N ASP A 191 -0.27 36.39 25.73
CA ASP A 191 1.05 37.05 25.92
C ASP A 191 1.93 36.41 27.00
N SER A 192 1.49 35.29 27.59
CA SER A 192 2.24 34.63 28.66
C SER A 192 3.49 33.91 28.12
N ALA A 193 4.56 33.87 28.93
CA ALA A 193 5.72 33.01 28.67
C ALA A 193 5.32 31.53 28.51
N LEU A 194 4.29 31.09 29.25
CA LEU A 194 3.74 29.74 29.15
C LEU A 194 3.12 29.44 27.78
N PHE A 195 2.55 30.44 27.10
CA PHE A 195 2.03 30.27 25.75
C PHE A 195 3.16 30.06 24.74
N LYS A 196 4.29 30.76 24.90
CA LYS A 196 5.48 30.55 24.04
C LYS A 196 6.07 29.16 24.23
N GLU A 197 6.15 28.67 25.46
CA GLU A 197 6.59 27.30 25.75
C GLU A 197 5.62 26.26 25.17
N ALA A 198 4.31 26.49 25.27
CA ALA A 198 3.29 25.63 24.65
C ALA A 198 3.40 25.59 23.13
N LEU A 199 3.69 26.72 22.47
CA LEU A 199 3.92 26.78 21.02
C LEU A 199 5.17 26.01 20.57
N VAL A 200 6.22 26.00 21.40
CA VAL A 200 7.43 25.21 21.13
C VAL A 200 7.12 23.72 21.31
N SER A 201 6.43 23.34 22.39
CA SER A 201 5.93 21.97 22.61
C SER A 201 5.11 21.48 21.42
N LEU A 202 4.17 22.29 20.91
CA LEU A 202 3.36 21.92 19.74
C LEU A 202 4.19 21.70 18.46
N ALA A 203 5.31 22.43 18.31
CA ALA A 203 6.19 22.30 17.16
C ALA A 203 7.16 21.09 17.26
N THR A 204 7.52 20.66 18.46
CA THR A 204 8.50 19.58 18.69
C THR A 204 7.88 18.23 19.03
N ASP A 205 6.70 18.21 19.64
CA ASP A 205 6.16 16.99 20.23
C ASP A 205 5.65 16.02 19.17
N SER A 206 6.00 14.74 19.37
CA SER A 206 5.53 13.63 18.55
C SER A 206 4.29 12.99 19.18
N GLY A 207 3.35 12.51 18.36
CA GLY A 207 2.12 11.86 18.84
C GLY A 207 0.89 12.77 18.99
N LEU A 208 0.99 14.04 18.59
CA LEU A 208 -0.14 14.98 18.56
C LEU A 208 -1.07 14.79 17.35
N HIS A 209 -0.75 13.85 16.47
CA HIS A 209 -1.50 13.59 15.24
C HIS A 209 -3.03 13.38 15.44
N PRO A 210 -3.49 12.65 16.47
CA PRO A 210 -4.93 12.51 16.75
C PRO A 210 -5.63 13.80 17.16
N LEU A 211 -4.90 14.84 17.60
CA LEU A 211 -5.46 16.13 18.01
C LEU A 211 -5.62 17.12 16.85
N VAL A 212 -4.94 16.90 15.73
CA VAL A 212 -4.93 17.83 14.59
C VAL A 212 -6.33 18.13 14.04
N PRO A 213 -7.26 17.16 13.88
CA PRO A 213 -8.63 17.45 13.46
C PRO A 213 -9.35 18.39 14.44
N TYR A 214 -9.13 18.22 15.74
CA TYR A 214 -9.76 19.03 16.78
C TYR A 214 -9.18 20.44 16.81
N PHE A 215 -7.86 20.59 16.66
CA PHE A 215 -7.22 21.90 16.52
C PHE A 215 -7.69 22.65 15.28
N THR A 216 -7.76 21.98 14.13
CA THR A 216 -8.19 22.62 12.88
C THR A 216 -9.65 23.06 12.93
N TYR A 217 -10.54 22.26 13.52
CA TYR A 217 -11.93 22.65 13.78
C TYR A 217 -12.01 23.83 14.75
N PHE A 218 -11.33 23.76 15.90
CA PHE A 218 -11.28 24.83 16.90
C PHE A 218 -10.80 26.15 16.29
N ILE A 219 -9.70 26.12 15.52
CA ILE A 219 -9.17 27.30 14.83
C ILE A 219 -10.18 27.87 13.84
N SER A 220 -10.88 27.02 13.07
CA SER A 220 -11.88 27.50 12.11
C SER A 220 -13.10 28.16 12.77
N ASP A 221 -13.56 27.63 13.90
CA ASP A 221 -14.70 28.16 14.66
C ASP A 221 -14.34 29.47 15.36
N GLU A 222 -13.19 29.52 16.03
CA GLU A 222 -12.70 30.72 16.73
C GLU A 222 -12.33 31.84 15.77
N VAL A 223 -11.76 31.55 14.60
CA VAL A 223 -11.52 32.59 13.57
C VAL A 223 -12.85 33.16 13.05
N SER A 224 -13.89 32.33 12.91
CA SER A 224 -15.20 32.77 12.43
C SER A 224 -15.95 33.60 13.47
N ARG A 225 -15.80 33.31 14.76
CA ARG A 225 -16.45 34.02 15.87
C ARG A 225 -15.63 35.22 16.39
N GLY A 226 -14.31 35.13 16.35
CA GLY A 226 -13.34 35.99 17.02
C GLY A 226 -12.73 37.10 16.16
N LEU A 227 -13.40 37.53 15.07
CA LEU A 227 -12.90 38.59 14.19
C LEU A 227 -12.71 39.96 14.88
N ASN A 228 -13.25 40.12 16.09
CA ASN A 228 -13.21 41.37 16.86
C ASN A 228 -12.01 41.48 17.80
N ASP A 229 -11.37 40.36 18.17
CA ASP A 229 -10.26 40.33 19.13
C ASP A 229 -8.93 40.04 18.44
N PHE A 230 -8.12 41.09 18.28
CA PHE A 230 -6.83 41.01 17.59
C PHE A 230 -5.86 40.02 18.26
N ASN A 231 -5.76 40.03 19.60
CA ASN A 231 -4.82 39.20 20.35
C ASN A 231 -5.12 37.70 20.20
N LEU A 232 -6.41 37.33 20.19
CA LEU A 232 -6.85 35.95 19.98
C LEU A 232 -6.48 35.48 18.56
N LEU A 233 -6.78 36.30 17.55
CA LEU A 233 -6.49 35.96 16.15
C LEU A 233 -5.00 35.77 15.89
N PHE A 234 -4.18 36.63 16.50
CA PHE A 234 -2.73 36.53 16.41
C PHE A 234 -2.18 35.29 17.15
N ALA A 235 -2.75 34.94 18.30
CA ALA A 235 -2.42 33.70 19.00
C ALA A 235 -2.79 32.46 18.16
N LEU A 236 -3.96 32.43 17.53
CA LEU A 236 -4.41 31.34 16.66
C LEU A 236 -3.48 31.17 15.44
N MET A 237 -3.08 32.27 14.79
CA MET A 237 -2.14 32.19 13.66
C MET A 237 -0.76 31.66 14.11
N ARG A 238 -0.30 31.97 15.33
CA ARG A 238 0.92 31.39 15.91
C ARG A 238 0.79 29.90 16.19
N VAL A 239 -0.37 29.44 16.67
CA VAL A 239 -0.66 28.00 16.83
C VAL A 239 -0.62 27.29 15.48
N VAL A 240 -1.23 27.86 14.45
CA VAL A 240 -1.16 27.33 13.08
C VAL A 240 0.29 27.26 12.59
N TRP A 241 1.08 28.31 12.82
CA TRP A 241 2.50 28.31 12.47
C TRP A 241 3.26 27.16 13.15
N SER A 242 3.10 26.99 14.46
CA SER A 242 3.74 25.89 15.21
C SER A 242 3.34 24.51 14.70
N LEU A 243 2.04 24.30 14.41
CA LEU A 243 1.58 23.04 13.81
C LEU A 243 2.26 22.78 12.46
N LEU A 244 2.34 23.78 11.59
CA LEU A 244 2.94 23.63 10.26
C LEU A 244 4.45 23.42 10.28
N GLN A 245 5.15 23.83 11.34
CA GLN A 245 6.59 23.57 11.51
C GLN A 245 6.88 22.14 11.95
N ASN A 246 5.91 21.45 12.58
CA ASN A 246 6.13 20.12 13.14
C ASN A 246 6.37 19.08 12.01
N PRO A 247 7.54 18.41 11.96
CA PRO A 247 7.84 17.40 10.94
C PRO A 247 7.11 16.07 11.18
N HIS A 248 6.64 15.82 12.40
CA HIS A 248 6.01 14.57 12.81
C HIS A 248 4.50 14.52 12.54
N ILE A 249 3.91 15.61 12.06
CA ILE A 249 2.47 15.72 11.80
C ILE A 249 2.21 15.78 10.30
N HIS A 250 1.39 14.87 9.80
CA HIS A 250 0.90 14.90 8.42
C HIS A 250 -0.33 15.80 8.33
N ILE A 251 -0.12 17.11 8.13
CA ILE A 251 -1.20 18.11 8.04
C ILE A 251 -1.87 18.11 6.66
N GLU A 252 -1.28 17.44 5.67
CA GLU A 252 -1.75 17.41 4.27
C GLU A 252 -3.25 17.16 4.09
N PRO A 253 -3.89 16.19 4.79
CA PRO A 253 -5.33 15.96 4.66
C PRO A 253 -6.17 17.15 5.15
N TYR A 254 -5.69 17.93 6.12
CA TYR A 254 -6.43 18.99 6.80
C TYR A 254 -6.15 20.39 6.23
N LEU A 255 -5.17 20.54 5.33
CA LEU A 255 -4.83 21.83 4.73
C LEU A 255 -6.04 22.48 4.02
N HIS A 256 -6.89 21.68 3.38
CA HIS A 256 -8.07 22.20 2.69
C HIS A 256 -9.07 22.89 3.63
N GLN A 257 -9.20 22.40 4.87
CA GLN A 257 -10.08 22.96 5.89
C GLN A 257 -9.45 24.16 6.62
N LEU A 258 -8.12 24.16 6.77
CA LEU A 258 -7.39 25.22 7.46
C LEU A 258 -7.17 26.47 6.59
N MET A 259 -6.99 26.29 5.28
CA MET A 259 -6.71 27.38 4.34
C MET A 259 -7.79 28.47 4.29
N PRO A 260 -9.12 28.16 4.26
CA PRO A 260 -10.16 29.19 4.32
C PRO A 260 -10.05 30.07 5.56
N SER A 261 -9.76 29.50 6.73
CA SER A 261 -9.61 30.24 7.99
C SER A 261 -8.41 31.19 7.93
N VAL A 262 -7.26 30.71 7.43
CA VAL A 262 -6.04 31.51 7.25
C VAL A 262 -6.26 32.64 6.23
N VAL A 263 -6.88 32.35 5.09
CA VAL A 263 -7.18 33.35 4.04
C VAL A 263 -8.21 34.36 4.53
N THR A 264 -9.19 33.95 5.33
CA THR A 264 -10.17 34.86 5.94
C THR A 264 -9.48 35.88 6.84
N CYS A 265 -8.48 35.47 7.63
CA CYS A 265 -7.68 36.38 8.45
C CYS A 265 -6.89 37.40 7.61
N LEU A 266 -6.49 37.03 6.39
CA LEU A 266 -5.79 37.93 5.47
C LEU A 266 -6.73 38.93 4.78
N VAL A 267 -7.89 38.44 4.31
CA VAL A 267 -8.81 39.19 3.42
C VAL A 267 -9.93 39.90 4.19
N ALA A 268 -10.15 39.58 5.47
CA ALA A 268 -11.25 40.13 6.26
C ALA A 268 -11.32 41.66 6.19
N LYS A 269 -12.53 42.16 5.89
CA LYS A 269 -12.81 43.59 5.67
C LYS A 269 -12.67 44.43 6.95
N ARG A 270 -12.97 43.84 8.11
CA ARG A 270 -12.79 44.43 9.43
C ARG A 270 -12.15 43.37 10.31
N ILE A 271 -10.97 43.67 10.80
CA ILE A 271 -10.27 42.89 11.83
C ILE A 271 -10.22 43.86 13.01
N GLY A 272 -10.64 43.43 14.20
CA GLY A 272 -10.63 44.27 15.39
C GLY A 272 -11.67 45.40 15.44
N ASN A 273 -11.97 45.83 16.66
CA ASN A 273 -12.89 46.94 16.92
C ASN A 273 -12.17 48.27 17.22
N ARG A 274 -10.85 48.27 17.44
CA ARG A 274 -10.09 49.47 17.83
C ARG A 274 -9.21 49.96 16.68
N LEU A 275 -9.28 51.27 16.41
CA LEU A 275 -8.44 51.96 15.41
C LEU A 275 -6.93 51.92 15.73
N ALA A 276 -6.55 51.46 16.93
CA ALA A 276 -5.17 51.41 17.43
C ALA A 276 -4.52 50.01 17.30
N ASP A 277 -5.23 49.03 16.75
CA ASP A 277 -4.73 47.67 16.65
C ASP A 277 -3.88 47.50 15.36
N ASN A 278 -2.73 46.86 15.48
CA ASN A 278 -1.77 46.66 14.38
C ASN A 278 -2.23 45.53 13.42
N HIS A 279 -3.37 45.71 12.75
CA HIS A 279 -3.92 44.72 11.81
C HIS A 279 -2.98 44.40 10.65
N TRP A 280 -2.07 45.31 10.31
CA TRP A 280 -1.07 45.11 9.26
C TRP A 280 -0.06 44.01 9.64
N GLU A 281 0.36 43.93 10.91
CA GLU A 281 1.32 42.92 11.36
C GLU A 281 0.72 41.50 11.29
N LEU A 282 -0.55 41.36 11.68
CA LEU A 282 -1.25 40.08 11.56
C LEU A 282 -1.35 39.67 10.09
N ARG A 283 -1.73 40.59 9.19
CA ARG A 283 -1.85 40.29 7.76
C ARG A 283 -0.51 39.88 7.15
N ASP A 284 0.57 40.56 7.52
CA ASP A 284 1.91 40.23 7.03
C ASP A 284 2.39 38.87 7.55
N PHE A 285 2.11 38.57 8.83
CA PHE A 285 2.38 37.25 9.40
C PHE A 285 1.58 36.13 8.72
N THR A 286 0.28 36.35 8.50
CA THR A 286 -0.61 35.41 7.79
C THR A 286 -0.18 35.24 6.32
N ALA A 287 0.28 36.30 5.66
CA ALA A 287 0.82 36.19 4.29
C ALA A 287 2.08 35.32 4.24
N ASN A 288 3.00 35.48 5.21
CA ASN A 288 4.19 34.64 5.34
C ASN A 288 3.86 33.17 5.64
N LEU A 289 2.82 32.93 6.45
CA LEU A 289 2.28 31.60 6.73
C LEU A 289 1.77 30.93 5.44
N VAL A 290 0.95 31.64 4.64
CA VAL A 290 0.44 31.14 3.35
C VAL A 290 1.58 30.88 2.38
N ALA A 291 2.58 31.76 2.30
CA ALA A 291 3.75 31.55 1.45
C ALA A 291 4.52 30.27 1.83
N SER A 292 4.67 30.01 3.13
CA SER A 292 5.28 28.78 3.65
C SER A 292 4.47 27.54 3.29
N ILE A 293 3.14 27.61 3.40
CA ILE A 293 2.24 26.52 2.99
C ILE A 293 2.37 26.23 1.49
N CYS A 294 2.32 27.28 0.66
CA CYS A 294 2.45 27.14 -0.79
C CYS A 294 3.81 26.58 -1.21
N LYS A 295 4.90 26.96 -0.53
CA LYS A 295 6.24 26.44 -0.84
C LYS A 295 6.40 24.96 -0.47
N ARG A 296 5.80 24.52 0.63
CA ARG A 296 5.93 23.15 1.14
C ARG A 296 4.97 22.17 0.45
N TRP A 297 3.74 22.60 0.15
CA TRP A 297 2.67 21.74 -0.39
C TRP A 297 2.14 22.18 -1.76
N GLY A 298 2.76 23.15 -2.43
CA GLY A 298 2.33 23.63 -3.75
C GLY A 298 2.30 22.54 -4.83
N ILE A 299 3.12 21.51 -4.69
CA ILE A 299 3.15 20.34 -5.58
C ILE A 299 1.88 19.48 -5.42
N LEU A 300 1.28 19.46 -4.23
CA LEU A 300 0.13 18.62 -3.90
C LEU A 300 -1.13 19.04 -4.68
N LYS A 301 -1.34 20.34 -4.89
CA LYS A 301 -2.47 20.85 -5.67
C LYS A 301 -2.36 20.55 -7.17
N LEU A 302 -1.14 20.55 -7.73
CA LEU A 302 -0.93 20.12 -9.11
C LEU A 302 -1.29 18.64 -9.31
N PHE A 303 -1.05 17.80 -8.31
CA PHE A 303 -1.41 16.37 -8.36
C PHE A 303 -2.91 16.11 -8.16
N CYS A 304 -3.57 16.78 -7.21
CA CYS A 304 -5.02 16.64 -7.03
C CYS A 304 -5.83 17.22 -8.19
N ALA A 305 -5.37 18.31 -8.83
CA ALA A 305 -6.03 18.87 -10.01
C ALA A 305 -5.85 18.01 -11.28
N TYR A 306 -4.76 17.23 -11.38
CA TYR A 306 -4.50 16.35 -12.53
C TYR A 306 -5.22 14.99 -12.45
N LYS A 307 -5.53 14.49 -11.24
CA LYS A 307 -6.31 13.27 -11.03
C LYS A 307 -7.77 13.58 -10.68
N GLY A 308 -8.49 14.27 -11.56
CA GLY A 308 -9.95 14.19 -11.70
C GLY A 308 -10.80 13.96 -10.44
N ILE A 309 -10.54 14.66 -9.33
CA ILE A 309 -11.53 14.84 -8.26
C ILE A 309 -12.34 16.09 -8.62
N ASP A 310 -12.85 16.12 -9.84
CA ASP A 310 -13.98 16.97 -10.22
C ASP A 310 -15.23 16.13 -9.95
N ASN A 311 -15.60 16.03 -8.67
CA ASN A 311 -16.98 15.71 -8.33
C ASN A 311 -17.69 17.06 -8.09
N PRO A 312 -18.57 17.52 -9.00
CA PRO A 312 -19.15 18.86 -8.97
C PRO A 312 -20.30 18.99 -7.95
N SER A 313 -20.17 18.38 -6.77
CA SER A 313 -21.23 18.28 -5.76
C SER A 313 -21.00 19.12 -4.50
N PHE A 314 -19.95 19.97 -4.45
CA PHE A 314 -19.93 21.06 -3.47
C PHE A 314 -20.61 22.29 -4.06
N GLY A 315 -21.84 22.50 -3.58
CA GLY A 315 -22.75 23.54 -4.01
C GLY A 315 -22.12 24.93 -4.06
N LYS A 316 -22.59 25.67 -5.07
CA LYS A 316 -22.63 27.13 -5.12
C LYS A 316 -22.77 27.72 -3.72
N TRP A 317 -21.73 28.37 -3.24
CA TRP A 317 -21.88 29.44 -2.27
C TRP A 317 -22.00 30.75 -3.06
N ARG A 318 -23.21 31.30 -3.04
CA ARG A 318 -23.45 32.72 -3.27
C ARG A 318 -22.80 33.53 -2.16
#